data_AF-A0A955ZCM2-F1
#
_entry.id   AF-A0A955ZCM2-F1
#
_cell.length_a   1.000
_cell.length_b   1.000
_cell.length_c   1.000
_cell.angle_alpha   90.00
_cell.angle_beta   90.00
_cell.angle_gamma   90.00
#
_symmetry.space_group_name_H-M   'P 1'
#
loop_
_entity.id
_entity.type
_entity.pdbx_description
1 polymer ?
#
loop_
_entity_poly.entity_id
_entity_poly.type
_entity_poly.pdbx_seq_one_letter_code
_entity_poly.pdbx_strand_id
1 'polypeptide(L)'
;MSQADDPTPKRPAEGQDVVALGGPTEDGKGVHVLRARGDRIEAGELRPTEEGKPIVGELVKLEPRKDTPHICDVRESYRPPAATAPRKGPARVTGDGYREGWDRVFGGAGAGASDRNLN
;
A
#
# COMPACT_ATOMS: atom_id res chain seq x y z
N MET A 1 -7.29 -36.35 31.92
CA MET A 1 -7.72 -35.47 30.81
C MET A 1 -6.85 -34.23 30.91
N SER A 2 -5.77 -34.15 30.14
CA SER A 2 -4.85 -33.02 30.16
C SER A 2 -5.39 -31.94 29.23
N GLN A 3 -5.69 -30.76 29.79
CA GLN A 3 -6.14 -29.60 29.04
C GLN A 3 -5.04 -29.17 28.06
N ALA A 4 -5.44 -29.01 26.80
CA ALA A 4 -4.61 -28.53 25.72
C ALA A 4 -4.19 -27.08 25.99
N ASP A 5 -2.90 -26.80 25.83
CA ASP A 5 -2.36 -25.45 25.69
C ASP A 5 -3.00 -24.79 24.46
N ASP A 6 -3.91 -23.84 24.70
CA ASP A 6 -4.46 -22.97 23.67
C ASP A 6 -3.35 -21.97 23.26
N PRO A 7 -2.86 -21.96 22.01
CA PRO A 7 -1.85 -20.99 21.60
C PRO A 7 -2.52 -19.61 21.53
N THR A 8 -2.23 -18.79 22.54
CA THR A 8 -2.58 -17.36 22.55
C THR A 8 -2.06 -16.72 21.25
N PRO A 9 -2.89 -15.99 20.48
CA PRO A 9 -2.44 -15.38 19.24
C PRO A 9 -1.33 -14.37 19.54
N LYS A 10 -0.10 -14.73 19.16
CA LYS A 10 1.11 -13.93 19.35
C LYS A 10 0.93 -12.63 18.59
N ARG A 11 0.86 -11.51 19.32
CA ARG A 11 0.85 -10.16 18.75
C ARG A 11 2.03 -10.04 17.77
N PRO A 12 1.83 -9.55 16.54
CA PRO A 12 2.92 -9.34 15.61
C PRO A 12 4.00 -8.50 16.29
N ALA A 13 5.26 -8.92 16.18
CA ALA A 13 6.37 -8.16 16.72
C ALA A 13 6.42 -6.78 16.04
N GLU A 14 6.84 -5.74 16.77
CA GLU A 14 6.95 -4.37 16.24
C GLU A 14 7.71 -4.36 14.91
N GLY A 15 7.01 -3.99 13.82
CA GLY A 15 7.55 -3.97 12.47
C GLY A 15 7.08 -5.09 11.53
N GLN A 16 6.29 -6.05 12.00
CA GLN A 16 5.68 -7.06 11.13
C GLN A 16 4.42 -6.52 10.44
N ASP A 17 4.41 -6.63 9.11
CA ASP A 17 3.27 -6.33 8.25
C ASP A 17 2.86 -7.61 7.52
N VAL A 18 1.71 -8.16 7.92
CA VAL A 18 1.29 -9.52 7.57
C VAL A 18 -0.15 -9.50 7.11
N VAL A 19 -0.44 -10.22 6.03
CA VAL A 19 -1.78 -10.37 5.45
C VAL A 19 -2.20 -11.83 5.55
N ALA A 20 -3.35 -12.08 6.17
CA ALA A 20 -4.05 -13.34 6.12
C ALA A 20 -5.11 -13.30 5.01
N LEU A 21 -5.03 -14.26 4.09
CA LEU A 21 -5.95 -14.41 2.97
C LEU A 21 -7.21 -15.17 3.41
N GLY A 22 -8.38 -14.61 3.13
CA GLY A 22 -9.69 -15.20 3.38
C GLY A 22 -10.34 -15.75 2.12
N GLY A 23 -11.69 -15.77 2.11
CA GLY A 23 -12.48 -16.22 0.97
C GLY A 23 -12.50 -15.21 -0.19
N PRO A 24 -12.98 -15.62 -1.37
CA PRO A 24 -13.16 -14.74 -2.52
C PRO A 24 -14.19 -13.64 -2.24
N THR A 25 -14.04 -12.50 -2.89
CA THR A 25 -15.04 -11.42 -2.92
C THR A 25 -16.28 -11.86 -3.70
N GLU A 26 -17.41 -11.15 -3.51
CA GLU A 26 -18.69 -11.45 -4.19
C GLU A 26 -18.56 -11.48 -5.72
N ASP A 27 -17.73 -10.61 -6.29
CA ASP A 27 -17.45 -10.57 -7.74
C ASP A 27 -16.44 -11.62 -8.22
N GLY A 28 -15.84 -12.39 -7.31
CA GLY A 28 -14.83 -13.41 -7.58
C GLY A 28 -13.49 -12.87 -8.12
N LYS A 29 -13.29 -11.54 -8.15
CA LYS A 29 -12.09 -10.91 -8.72
C LYS A 29 -11.02 -10.59 -7.68
N GLY A 30 -11.31 -10.81 -6.41
CA GLY A 30 -10.41 -10.55 -5.30
C GLY A 30 -10.64 -11.52 -4.15
N VAL A 31 -9.94 -11.26 -3.06
CA VAL A 31 -10.07 -12.01 -1.80
C VAL A 31 -10.23 -11.05 -0.63
N HIS A 32 -11.05 -11.42 0.34
CA HIS A 32 -11.09 -10.74 1.62
C HIS A 32 -9.81 -11.00 2.39
N VAL A 33 -9.30 -9.98 3.09
CA VAL A 33 -8.05 -10.07 3.83
C VAL A 33 -8.15 -9.43 5.21
N LEU A 34 -7.37 -9.98 6.13
CA LEU A 34 -7.04 -9.32 7.40
C LEU A 34 -5.56 -8.98 7.38
N ARG A 35 -5.23 -7.69 7.53
CA ARG A 35 -3.85 -7.22 7.59
C ARG A 35 -3.52 -6.80 9.01
N ALA A 36 -2.45 -7.35 9.55
CA ALA A 36 -1.86 -6.91 10.80
C ALA A 36 -0.64 -6.05 10.51
N ARG A 37 -0.66 -4.79 10.94
CA ARG A 37 0.46 -3.85 10.77
C ARG A 37 0.65 -3.05 12.05
N GLY A 38 1.80 -3.25 12.71
CA GLY A 38 2.06 -2.64 14.01
C GLY A 38 1.04 -3.10 15.05
N ASP A 39 0.31 -2.16 15.65
CA ASP A 39 -0.71 -2.40 16.67
C ASP A 39 -2.14 -2.50 16.10
N ARG A 40 -2.31 -2.43 14.77
CA ARG A 40 -3.61 -2.40 14.11
C ARG A 40 -3.89 -3.63 13.28
N ILE A 41 -5.16 -4.01 13.26
CA ILE A 41 -5.74 -4.98 12.33
C ILE A 41 -6.69 -4.23 11.40
N GLU A 42 -6.48 -4.36 10.10
CA GLU A 42 -7.31 -3.78 9.06
C GLU A 42 -7.99 -4.89 8.26
N ALA A 43 -9.30 -4.79 8.06
CA ALA A 43 -10.04 -5.66 7.16
C ALA A 43 -10.20 -4.97 5.80
N GLY A 44 -10.03 -5.72 4.72
CA GLY A 44 -10.13 -5.18 3.37
C GLY A 44 -10.26 -6.23 2.30
N GLU A 45 -10.10 -5.78 1.06
CA GLU A 45 -10.11 -6.63 -0.12
C GLU A 45 -8.79 -6.46 -0.87
N LEU A 46 -8.20 -7.59 -1.27
CA LEU A 46 -7.03 -7.61 -2.13
C LEU A 46 -7.48 -7.98 -3.55
N ARG A 47 -7.11 -7.14 -4.51
CA ARG A 47 -7.37 -7.37 -5.94
C ARG A 47 -6.06 -7.34 -6.72
N PRO A 48 -5.89 -8.21 -7.74
CA PRO A 48 -4.77 -8.12 -8.67
C PRO A 48 -4.78 -6.77 -9.40
N THR A 49 -3.59 -6.21 -9.63
CA THR A 49 -3.43 -5.04 -10.50
C THR A 49 -3.63 -5.43 -11.95
N GLU A 50 -4.38 -4.62 -12.69
CA GLU A 50 -4.59 -4.79 -14.13
C GLU A 50 -3.96 -3.63 -14.91
N GLU A 51 -3.25 -3.93 -15.99
CA GLU A 51 -2.65 -2.92 -16.84
C GLU A 51 -3.72 -2.00 -17.45
N GLY A 52 -3.43 -0.70 -17.50
CA GLY A 52 -4.34 0.32 -17.98
C GLY A 52 -5.49 0.68 -17.04
N LYS A 53 -5.64 -0.02 -15.89
CA LYS A 53 -6.63 0.33 -14.87
C LYS A 53 -6.01 1.19 -13.75
N PRO A 54 -6.78 2.13 -13.18
CA PRO A 54 -6.32 2.91 -12.05
C PRO A 54 -6.10 2.02 -10.81
N ILE A 55 -5.06 2.33 -10.05
CA ILE A 55 -4.82 1.73 -8.74
C ILE A 55 -5.82 2.34 -7.76
N VAL A 56 -6.59 1.49 -7.09
CA VAL A 56 -7.56 1.89 -6.06
C VAL A 56 -7.02 1.47 -4.70
N GLY A 57 -6.88 2.41 -3.77
CA GLY A 57 -6.36 2.12 -2.43
C GLY A 57 -4.83 2.01 -2.41
N GLU A 58 -4.31 1.02 -1.69
CA GLU A 58 -2.88 0.79 -1.49
C GLU A 58 -2.37 -0.35 -2.36
N LEU A 59 -1.24 -0.14 -3.04
CA LEU A 59 -0.54 -1.18 -3.78
C LEU A 59 0.41 -1.91 -2.83
N VAL A 60 0.35 -3.24 -2.81
CA VAL A 60 1.18 -4.09 -1.93
C VAL A 60 1.84 -5.22 -2.70
N LYS A 61 3.05 -5.59 -2.27
CA LYS A 61 3.75 -6.78 -2.72
C LYS A 61 3.78 -7.82 -1.59
N LEU A 62 3.22 -8.99 -1.86
CA LEU A 62 3.04 -10.08 -0.91
C LEU A 62 4.05 -11.19 -1.17
N GLU A 63 4.65 -11.71 -0.10
CA GLU A 63 5.46 -12.93 -0.11
C GLU A 63 4.81 -13.99 0.79
N PRO A 64 4.32 -15.11 0.23
CA PRO A 64 3.77 -16.21 1.01
C PRO A 64 4.82 -16.83 1.95
N ARG A 65 4.43 -17.16 3.18
CA ARG A 65 5.29 -17.88 4.12
C ARG A 65 5.37 -19.37 3.75
N LYS A 66 6.57 -19.96 3.86
CA LYS A 66 6.86 -21.35 3.45
C LYS A 66 5.93 -22.37 4.10
N ASP A 67 5.71 -22.24 5.40
CA ASP A 67 4.90 -23.19 6.18
C ASP A 67 3.41 -22.88 6.14
N THR A 68 3.03 -21.69 5.65
CA THR A 68 1.66 -21.17 5.77
C THR A 68 1.33 -20.24 4.59
N PRO A 69 1.04 -20.78 3.39
CA PRO A 69 0.90 -19.96 2.18
C PRO A 69 -0.29 -18.98 2.20
N HIS A 70 -1.28 -19.21 3.06
CA HIS A 70 -2.41 -18.31 3.28
C HIS A 70 -2.05 -17.10 4.15
N ILE A 71 -0.84 -17.07 4.70
CA ILE A 71 -0.26 -15.92 5.41
C ILE A 71 0.89 -15.38 4.57
N CYS A 72 0.77 -14.12 4.16
CA CYS A 72 1.74 -13.42 3.35
C CYS A 72 2.38 -12.28 4.14
N ASP A 73 3.70 -12.13 4.04
CA ASP A 73 4.40 -10.94 4.51
C ASP A 73 4.31 -9.83 3.46
N VAL A 74 4.01 -8.60 3.89
CA VAL A 74 4.02 -7.43 3.02
C VAL A 74 5.44 -6.88 2.93
N ARG A 75 6.05 -6.94 1.74
CA ARG A 75 7.42 -6.45 1.52
C ARG A 75 7.48 -4.99 1.15
N GLU A 76 6.59 -4.60 0.26
CA GLU A 76 6.54 -3.25 -0.30
C GLU A 76 5.09 -2.78 -0.24
N SER A 77 4.91 -1.53 0.18
CA SER A 77 3.62 -0.86 0.13
C SER A 77 3.78 0.52 -0.48
N TYR A 78 2.91 0.83 -1.42
CA TYR A 78 2.77 2.16 -2.00
C TYR A 78 1.35 2.64 -1.79
N ARG A 79 1.20 3.64 -0.93
CA ARG A 79 -0.06 4.34 -0.74
C ARG A 79 -0.03 5.63 -1.56
N PRO A 80 -0.87 5.78 -2.59
CA PRO A 80 -0.97 7.05 -3.30
C PRO A 80 -1.41 8.13 -2.30
N PRO A 81 -0.89 9.37 -2.43
CA PRO A 81 -1.32 10.47 -1.60
C PRO A 81 -2.83 10.62 -1.70
N ALA A 82 -3.49 10.91 -0.57
CA ALA A 82 -4.93 11.09 -0.53
C ALA A 82 -5.35 12.07 -1.63
N ALA A 83 -6.36 11.69 -2.43
CA ALA A 83 -6.87 12.54 -3.47
C ALA A 83 -7.25 13.89 -2.85
N THR A 84 -6.58 14.96 -3.27
CA THR A 84 -7.01 16.32 -2.92
C THR A 84 -8.46 16.46 -3.35
N ALA A 85 -9.29 17.02 -2.46
CA ALA A 85 -10.71 17.17 -2.68
C ALA A 85 -11.02 17.66 -4.11
N PRO A 86 -12.09 17.14 -4.75
CA PRO A 86 -12.44 17.52 -6.11
C PRO A 86 -12.56 19.04 -6.20
N ARG A 87 -11.71 19.66 -7.03
CA ARG A 87 -11.79 21.10 -7.24
C ARG A 87 -13.02 21.40 -8.10
N LYS A 88 -13.78 22.43 -7.71
CA LYS A 88 -14.97 22.85 -8.44
C LYS A 88 -14.57 23.47 -9.78
N GLY A 89 -15.19 22.99 -10.86
CA GLY A 89 -14.98 23.48 -12.22
C GLY A 89 -14.02 22.62 -13.05
N PRO A 90 -13.90 22.90 -14.36
CA PRO A 90 -13.02 22.15 -15.25
C PRO A 90 -11.55 22.28 -14.81
N ALA A 91 -10.76 21.25 -15.11
CA ALA A 91 -9.34 21.24 -14.82
C ALA A 91 -8.66 22.46 -15.46
N ARG A 92 -7.99 23.27 -14.63
CA ARG A 92 -7.31 24.50 -15.08
C ARG A 92 -5.80 24.31 -15.04
N VAL A 93 -5.20 24.14 -16.22
CA VAL A 93 -3.74 23.97 -16.40
C VAL A 93 -2.92 25.25 -16.19
N THR A 94 -3.59 26.39 -16.03
CA THR A 94 -2.95 27.69 -15.78
C THR A 94 -2.84 28.05 -14.29
N GLY A 95 -3.41 27.23 -13.40
CA GLY A 95 -3.38 27.50 -11.96
C GLY A 95 -2.08 27.03 -11.32
N ASP A 96 -1.70 27.67 -10.21
CA ASP A 96 -0.50 27.31 -9.45
C ASP A 96 -0.52 25.85 -8.99
N GLY A 97 -1.69 25.35 -8.59
CA GLY A 97 -1.85 23.95 -8.21
C GLY A 97 -1.65 22.93 -9.34
N TYR A 98 -1.66 23.33 -10.63
CA TYR A 98 -1.22 22.45 -11.72
C TYR A 98 0.31 22.42 -11.80
N ARG A 99 0.98 23.57 -11.69
CA ARG A 99 2.44 23.68 -11.67
C ARG A 99 3.04 22.94 -10.47
N GLU A 100 2.51 23.16 -9.27
CA GLU A 100 2.97 22.47 -8.06
C GLU A 100 2.85 20.95 -8.17
N GLY A 101 1.79 20.45 -8.81
CA GLY A 101 1.61 19.03 -9.08
C GLY A 101 2.65 18.51 -10.09
N TRP A 102 2.93 19.28 -11.14
CA TRP A 102 3.95 18.98 -12.13
C TRP A 102 5.34 18.92 -11.50
N ASP A 103 5.75 19.98 -10.78
CA ASP A 103 7.04 20.09 -10.13
C ASP A 103 7.26 18.97 -9.09
N ARG A 104 6.21 18.54 -8.40
CA ARG A 104 6.28 17.41 -7.48
C ARG A 104 6.61 16.08 -8.18
N VAL A 105 5.99 15.84 -9.34
CA VAL A 105 6.16 14.56 -10.07
C VAL A 105 7.47 14.53 -10.84
N PHE A 106 7.91 15.68 -11.36
CA PHE A 106 8.94 15.73 -12.39
C PHE A 106 10.03 16.79 -12.15
N GLY A 107 9.87 17.70 -11.18
CA GLY A 107 10.85 18.74 -10.86
C GLY A 107 12.08 18.24 -10.09
N GLY A 108 12.06 17.00 -9.63
CA GLY A 108 13.13 16.39 -8.83
C GLY A 108 14.18 15.61 -9.62
N ALA A 109 14.87 16.24 -10.59
CA ALA A 109 16.10 15.72 -11.18
C ALA A 109 16.93 16.82 -11.87
N GLY A 110 17.39 17.83 -11.13
CA GLY A 110 18.25 18.86 -11.74
C GLY A 110 18.98 19.82 -10.79
N ALA A 111 18.52 20.01 -9.56
CA ALA A 111 19.08 21.04 -8.65
C ALA A 111 20.08 20.50 -7.61
N GLY A 112 20.82 19.43 -7.92
CA GLY A 112 21.80 18.82 -6.99
C GLY A 112 23.19 18.54 -7.57
N ALA A 113 23.47 18.95 -8.82
CA ALA A 113 24.71 18.60 -9.51
C ALA A 113 25.60 19.80 -9.90
N SER A 114 25.37 20.99 -9.34
CA SER A 114 26.18 22.18 -9.64
C SER A 114 26.79 22.85 -8.40
N ASP A 115 27.09 22.05 -7.37
CA ASP A 115 27.85 22.52 -6.19
C ASP A 115 28.95 21.52 -5.78
N ARG A 116 29.77 21.12 -6.76
CA ARG A 116 31.08 20.51 -6.49
C ARG A 116 32.18 21.32 -7.17
N ASN A 117 32.79 22.19 -6.35
CA ASN A 117 34.17 22.68 -6.43
C ASN A 117 34.76 22.91 -7.84
N LEU A 118 34.80 24.18 -8.26
CA LEU A 118 35.97 24.66 -9.00
C LEU A 118 36.83 25.49 -8.05
N ASN A 119 37.95 24.88 -7.66
CA ASN A 119 39.17 25.57 -7.24
C ASN A 119 40.09 25.62 -8.45
#